data_AF-A0A7Y5STA2-F1
#
_entry.id   AF-A0A7Y5STA2-F1
#
_cell.length_a   1.000
_cell.length_b   1.000
_cell.length_c   1.000
_cell.angle_alpha   90.00
_cell.angle_beta   90.00
_cell.angle_gamma   90.00
#
_symmetry.space_group_name_H-M   'P 1'
#
loop_
_entity.id
_entity.type
_entity.pdbx_description
1 polymer ?
#
loop_
_entity_poly.entity_id
_entity_poly.type
_entity_poly.pdbx_seq_one_letter_code
_entity_poly.pdbx_strand_id
1 'polypeptide(L)'
;MERSLSALLPVRDAQCMLSGTVLELLDVLPDLTSRFEIVIIDDASSDATIEVADELAAYYPQVEAIRHAAEKGRLAAISTGVVHSSGEVLFLADADCTVPGDEIRRLWQVIGDHEIVLGRCAQAAPWRWNGRWQSKSEDRGGFCMFHRRAFESIRNHMARLLELRNFLAANRLQWHEVEVRDRTVKRPQGLRKSGQAVAAECTQTTQVGSAAPESNRLRRPNYLERIRQFAVGE
;
A
#
# COMPACT_ATOMS: atom_id res chain seq x y z
N MET A 1 -7.63 14.00 -24.17
CA MET A 1 -6.58 12.97 -24.02
C MET A 1 -6.90 12.20 -22.76
N GLU A 2 -6.75 10.88 -22.79
CA GLU A 2 -6.89 10.05 -21.60
C GLU A 2 -5.65 10.27 -20.71
N ARG A 3 -5.88 10.63 -19.44
CA ARG A 3 -4.83 10.92 -18.46
C ARG A 3 -4.14 9.61 -18.06
N SER A 4 -2.80 9.62 -17.95
CA SER A 4 -2.05 8.47 -17.42
C SER A 4 -1.87 8.55 -15.90
N LEU A 5 -1.75 7.39 -15.26
CA LEU A 5 -1.70 7.26 -13.80
C LEU A 5 -0.52 6.38 -13.35
N SER A 6 0.29 6.87 -12.42
CA SER A 6 1.30 6.04 -11.74
C SER A 6 0.97 5.92 -10.27
N ALA A 7 0.80 4.69 -9.80
CA ALA A 7 0.70 4.40 -8.37
C ALA A 7 2.11 4.17 -7.81
N LEU A 8 2.53 5.00 -6.87
CA LEU A 8 3.82 4.91 -6.21
C LEU A 8 3.65 4.22 -4.86
N LEU A 9 4.40 3.13 -4.64
CA LEU A 9 4.36 2.33 -3.43
C LEU A 9 5.75 2.33 -2.77
N PRO A 10 6.09 3.35 -1.97
CA PRO A 10 7.27 3.30 -1.12
C PRO A 10 7.04 2.29 0.01
N VAL A 11 7.87 1.25 0.06
CA VAL A 11 7.73 0.13 1.00
C VAL A 11 9.03 -0.15 1.75
N ARG A 12 8.85 -0.65 2.97
CA ARG A 12 9.92 -1.22 3.77
C ARG A 12 9.34 -2.25 4.71
N ASP A 13 9.93 -3.45 4.74
CA ASP A 13 9.53 -4.56 5.60
C ASP A 13 8.01 -4.86 5.52
N ALA A 14 7.50 -4.97 4.28
CA ALA A 14 6.08 -5.05 3.93
C ALA A 14 5.68 -6.38 3.26
N GLN A 15 6.48 -7.44 3.39
CA GLN A 15 6.30 -8.72 2.69
C GLN A 15 4.88 -9.32 2.82
N CYS A 16 4.19 -9.07 3.95
CA CYS A 16 2.86 -9.61 4.22
C CYS A 16 1.73 -8.84 3.53
N MET A 17 1.94 -7.56 3.23
CA MET A 17 0.90 -6.65 2.73
C MET A 17 1.07 -6.33 1.25
N LEU A 18 2.31 -6.32 0.75
CA LEU A 18 2.66 -5.85 -0.59
C LEU A 18 1.82 -6.50 -1.69
N SER A 19 1.72 -7.84 -1.70
CA SER A 19 0.95 -8.55 -2.73
C SER A 19 -0.53 -8.17 -2.72
N GLY A 20 -1.14 -8.07 -1.53
CA GLY A 20 -2.55 -7.68 -1.40
C GLY A 20 -2.79 -6.28 -1.96
N THR A 21 -1.95 -5.31 -1.58
CA THR A 21 -2.05 -3.93 -2.06
C THR A 21 -1.87 -3.83 -3.57
N VAL A 22 -0.89 -4.54 -4.14
CA VAL A 22 -0.65 -4.50 -5.60
C VAL A 22 -1.81 -5.14 -6.36
N LEU A 23 -2.35 -6.26 -5.89
CA LEU A 23 -3.50 -6.92 -6.52
C LEU A 23 -4.77 -6.05 -6.46
N GLU A 24 -5.04 -5.38 -5.33
CA GLU A 24 -6.15 -4.43 -5.21
C GLU A 24 -6.00 -3.27 -6.20
N LEU A 25 -4.78 -2.75 -6.38
CA LEU A 25 -4.55 -1.70 -7.38
C LEU A 25 -4.72 -2.23 -8.80
N LEU A 26 -4.22 -3.43 -9.11
CA LEU A 26 -4.40 -4.05 -10.43
C LEU A 26 -5.87 -4.30 -10.78
N ASP A 27 -6.75 -4.49 -9.79
CA ASP A 27 -8.19 -4.61 -9.98
C ASP A 27 -8.86 -3.24 -10.25
N VAL A 28 -8.40 -2.19 -9.58
CA VAL A 28 -9.08 -0.88 -9.61
C VAL A 28 -8.57 0.05 -10.71
N LEU A 29 -7.25 0.09 -10.94
CA LEU A 29 -6.63 1.06 -11.85
C LEU A 29 -7.06 0.93 -13.33
N PRO A 30 -7.31 -0.27 -13.89
CA PRO A 30 -7.77 -0.41 -15.28
C PRO A 30 -9.10 0.29 -15.57
N ASP A 31 -9.96 0.44 -14.56
CA ASP A 31 -11.24 1.13 -14.72
C ASP A 31 -11.10 2.66 -14.72
N LEU A 32 -9.95 3.19 -14.30
CA LEU A 32 -9.68 4.63 -14.26
C LEU A 32 -9.08 5.12 -15.57
N THR A 33 -8.13 4.35 -16.11
CA THR A 33 -7.40 4.66 -17.34
C THR A 33 -6.73 3.40 -17.89
N SER A 34 -6.66 3.30 -19.21
CA SER A 34 -5.88 2.27 -19.91
C SER A 34 -4.36 2.47 -19.78
N ARG A 35 -3.91 3.66 -19.36
CA ARG A 35 -2.51 4.06 -19.26
C ARG A 35 -2.09 4.17 -17.79
N PHE A 36 -1.93 3.03 -17.13
CA PHE A 36 -1.50 2.97 -15.74
C PHE A 36 -0.23 2.14 -15.54
N GLU A 37 0.48 2.45 -14.46
CA GLU A 37 1.63 1.69 -13.96
C GLU A 37 1.64 1.71 -12.42
N ILE A 38 2.30 0.72 -11.83
CA ILE A 38 2.53 0.61 -10.39
C ILE A 38 4.04 0.52 -10.18
N VAL A 39 4.60 1.46 -9.43
CA VAL A 39 6.03 1.52 -9.13
C VAL A 39 6.23 1.21 -7.65
N ILE A 40 6.81 0.05 -7.36
CA ILE A 40 7.19 -0.38 -6.02
C ILE A 40 8.59 0.12 -5.75
N ILE A 41 8.79 0.85 -4.65
CA ILE A 41 10.10 1.37 -4.25
C ILE A 41 10.45 0.79 -2.89
N ASP A 42 11.30 -0.24 -2.90
CA ASP A 42 11.87 -0.86 -1.71
C ASP A 42 12.99 0.00 -1.11
N ASP A 43 12.77 0.52 0.10
CA ASP A 43 13.74 1.36 0.82
C ASP A 43 14.68 0.53 1.70
N ALA A 44 15.33 -0.46 1.09
CA ALA A 44 16.27 -1.39 1.72
C ALA A 44 15.63 -2.22 2.84
N SER A 45 14.60 -2.99 2.48
CA SER A 45 13.97 -3.96 3.39
C SER A 45 14.96 -5.02 3.89
N SER A 46 14.67 -5.52 5.09
CA SER A 46 15.42 -6.57 5.78
C SER A 46 14.72 -7.93 5.78
N ASP A 47 13.47 -7.96 5.34
CA ASP A 47 12.64 -9.15 5.17
C ASP A 47 12.51 -9.55 3.69
N ALA A 48 11.54 -10.40 3.36
CA ALA A 48 11.33 -10.91 2.01
C ALA A 48 10.59 -9.94 1.06
N THR A 49 10.48 -8.64 1.40
CA THR A 49 9.73 -7.66 0.59
C THR A 49 10.27 -7.55 -0.83
N ILE A 50 11.59 -7.62 -0.99
CA ILE A 50 12.21 -7.49 -2.31
C ILE A 50 11.88 -8.69 -3.21
N GLU A 51 11.91 -9.91 -2.68
CA GLU A 51 11.54 -11.11 -3.42
C GLU A 51 10.07 -11.05 -3.85
N VAL A 52 9.19 -10.57 -2.97
CA VAL A 52 7.77 -10.38 -3.30
C VAL A 52 7.59 -9.32 -4.39
N ALA A 53 8.33 -8.21 -4.33
CA ALA A 53 8.27 -7.15 -5.34
C ALA A 53 8.76 -7.64 -6.72
N ASP A 54 9.89 -8.37 -6.74
CA ASP A 54 10.46 -8.94 -7.96
C ASP A 54 9.51 -9.95 -8.61
N GLU A 55 8.87 -10.80 -7.81
CA GLU A 55 7.85 -11.73 -8.30
C GLU A 55 6.67 -10.98 -8.93
N LEU A 56 6.14 -9.95 -8.25
CA LEU A 56 5.02 -9.15 -8.78
C LEU A 56 5.37 -8.47 -10.11
N ALA A 57 6.57 -7.88 -10.21
CA ALA A 57 7.05 -7.26 -11.45
C ALA A 57 7.26 -8.29 -12.58
N ALA A 58 7.63 -9.53 -12.26
CA ALA A 58 7.76 -10.60 -13.25
C ALA A 58 6.40 -11.08 -13.79
N TYR A 59 5.35 -11.09 -12.96
CA TYR A 59 4.02 -11.55 -13.35
C TYR A 59 3.16 -10.47 -14.02
N TYR A 60 3.33 -9.21 -13.65
CA TYR A 60 2.47 -8.11 -14.10
C TYR A 60 3.27 -7.06 -14.87
N PRO A 61 3.08 -6.93 -16.21
CA PRO A 61 3.83 -5.96 -17.02
C PRO A 61 3.64 -4.49 -16.64
N GLN A 62 2.57 -4.17 -15.91
CA GLN A 62 2.28 -2.83 -15.41
C GLN A 62 3.02 -2.51 -14.09
N VAL A 63 3.74 -3.48 -13.50
CA VAL A 63 4.42 -3.35 -12.22
C VAL A 63 5.92 -3.26 -12.43
N GLU A 64 6.55 -2.24 -11.86
CA GLU A 64 8.00 -2.08 -11.78
C GLU A 64 8.44 -2.12 -10.32
N ALA A 65 9.53 -2.82 -10.03
CA ALA A 65 10.15 -2.86 -8.71
C ALA A 65 11.53 -2.18 -8.75
N ILE A 66 11.75 -1.24 -7.82
CA ILE A 66 12.99 -0.49 -7.67
C ILE A 66 13.51 -0.67 -6.26
N ARG A 67 14.80 -0.95 -6.12
CA ARG A 67 15.45 -1.16 -4.83
C ARG A 67 16.47 -0.07 -4.52
N HIS A 68 16.41 0.47 -3.32
CA HIS A 68 17.49 1.27 -2.76
C HIS A 68 18.60 0.37 -2.17
N ALA A 69 19.85 0.73 -2.43
CA ALA A 69 21.02 0.02 -1.88
C ALA A 69 21.16 0.17 -0.36
N ALA A 70 20.60 1.23 0.21
CA ALA A 70 20.57 1.53 1.63
C ALA A 70 19.31 2.34 1.94
N GLU A 71 18.87 2.33 3.19
CA GLU A 71 17.73 3.12 3.65
C GLU A 71 17.96 4.63 3.39
N LYS A 72 17.03 5.26 2.67
CA LYS A 72 17.04 6.70 2.36
C LYS A 72 15.83 7.45 2.92
N GLY A 73 14.83 6.73 3.40
CA GLY A 73 13.59 7.25 3.95
C GLY A 73 12.50 7.47 2.90
N ARG A 74 11.26 7.62 3.38
CA ARG A 74 10.03 7.74 2.57
C ARG A 74 10.12 8.82 1.50
N LEU A 75 10.59 10.02 1.83
CA LEU A 75 10.66 11.12 0.86
C LEU A 75 11.61 10.82 -0.30
N ALA A 76 12.73 10.15 -0.03
CA ALA A 76 13.65 9.71 -1.06
C ALA A 76 13.01 8.62 -1.92
N ALA A 77 12.30 7.66 -1.32
CA ALA A 77 11.57 6.63 -2.05
C ALA A 77 10.47 7.21 -2.96
N ILE A 78 9.70 8.19 -2.47
CA ILE A 78 8.72 8.93 -3.29
C ILE A 78 9.43 9.62 -4.45
N SER A 79 10.54 10.30 -4.19
CA SER A 79 11.31 11.01 -5.23
C SER A 79 11.83 10.05 -6.31
N THR A 80 12.35 8.88 -5.90
CA THR A 80 12.72 7.79 -6.83
C THR A 80 11.52 7.35 -7.65
N GLY A 81 10.37 7.10 -7.01
CA GLY A 81 9.14 6.72 -7.69
C GLY A 81 8.67 7.77 -8.72
N VAL A 82 8.77 9.07 -8.40
CA VAL A 82 8.45 10.14 -9.37
C VAL A 82 9.41 10.10 -10.55
N VAL A 83 10.72 9.92 -10.34
CA VAL A 83 11.71 9.88 -11.43
C VAL A 83 11.49 8.70 -12.37
N HIS A 84 11.12 7.54 -11.84
CA HIS A 84 10.94 6.31 -12.62
C HIS A 84 9.55 6.15 -13.23
N SER A 85 8.57 6.92 -12.77
CA SER A 85 7.22 6.89 -13.33
C SER A 85 7.03 7.87 -14.50
N SER A 86 6.09 7.54 -15.38
CA SER A 86 5.72 8.29 -16.58
C SER A 86 4.31 8.91 -16.54
N GLY A 87 3.49 8.56 -15.55
CA GLY A 87 2.11 9.02 -15.42
C GLY A 87 1.99 10.54 -15.20
N GLU A 88 0.99 11.15 -15.84
CA GLU A 88 0.64 12.56 -15.65
C GLU A 88 0.11 12.82 -14.24
N VAL A 89 -0.67 11.87 -13.72
CA VAL A 89 -1.19 11.86 -12.35
C VAL A 89 -0.43 10.81 -11.55
N LEU A 90 -0.06 11.19 -10.32
CA LEU A 90 0.59 10.32 -9.37
C LEU A 90 -0.38 10.00 -8.23
N PHE A 91 -0.47 8.74 -7.87
CA PHE A 91 -1.18 8.26 -6.68
C PHE A 91 -0.15 7.74 -5.69
N LEU A 92 -0.24 8.20 -4.44
CA LEU A 92 0.61 7.76 -3.35
C LEU A 92 -0.28 7.32 -2.19
N ALA A 93 -0.12 6.06 -1.80
CA ALA A 93 -0.73 5.53 -0.58
C ALA A 93 0.29 5.56 0.58
N ASP A 94 -0.20 5.71 1.81
CA ASP A 94 0.62 5.39 2.97
C ASP A 94 0.73 3.87 3.14
N ALA A 95 1.87 3.37 3.60
CA ALA A 95 2.10 1.93 3.78
C ALA A 95 1.12 1.31 4.79
N ASP A 96 0.60 2.16 5.68
CA ASP A 96 -0.27 1.81 6.79
C ASP A 96 -1.77 1.91 6.46
N CYS A 97 -2.12 2.19 5.20
CA CYS A 97 -3.49 2.47 4.77
C CYS A 97 -3.93 1.61 3.60
N THR A 98 -4.95 0.77 3.83
CA THR A 98 -5.73 0.16 2.75
C THR A 98 -6.65 1.22 2.16
N VAL A 99 -6.61 1.41 0.84
CA VAL A 99 -7.45 2.39 0.14
C VAL A 99 -8.54 1.64 -0.62
N PRO A 100 -9.82 1.74 -0.21
CA PRO A 100 -10.91 1.12 -0.94
C PRO A 100 -10.94 1.60 -2.39
N GLY A 101 -11.14 0.68 -3.33
CA GLY A 101 -11.15 1.02 -4.76
C GLY A 101 -12.15 2.11 -5.14
N ASP A 102 -13.31 2.15 -4.49
CA ASP A 102 -14.32 3.21 -4.65
C ASP A 102 -13.77 4.61 -4.31
N GLU A 103 -12.86 4.71 -3.35
CA GLU A 103 -12.24 5.98 -2.97
C GLU A 103 -11.16 6.38 -3.98
N ILE A 104 -10.39 5.44 -4.51
CA ILE A 104 -9.45 5.72 -5.61
C ILE A 104 -10.21 6.27 -6.83
N ARG A 105 -11.36 5.67 -7.16
CA ARG A 105 -12.25 6.17 -8.23
C ARG A 105 -12.72 7.60 -7.94
N ARG A 106 -13.07 7.90 -6.69
CA ARG A 106 -13.51 9.25 -6.28
C ARG A 106 -12.38 10.28 -6.42
N LEU A 107 -11.16 9.95 -5.99
CA LEU A 107 -10.00 10.82 -6.21
C LEU A 107 -9.77 11.08 -7.70
N TRP A 108 -9.87 10.04 -8.54
CA TRP A 108 -9.66 10.14 -9.98
C TRP A 108 -10.66 11.06 -10.68
N GLN A 109 -11.90 11.12 -10.20
CA GLN A 109 -12.88 12.08 -10.70
C GLN A 109 -12.49 13.50 -10.30
N VAL A 110 -12.16 13.71 -9.02
CA VAL A 110 -11.87 15.05 -8.46
C VAL A 110 -10.55 15.64 -8.97
N ILE A 111 -9.52 14.82 -9.23
CA ILE A 111 -8.21 15.30 -9.74
C ILE A 111 -8.31 15.94 -11.13
N GLY A 112 -9.45 15.79 -11.83
CA GLY A 112 -9.70 16.49 -13.09
C GLY A 112 -9.76 18.02 -12.93
N ASP A 113 -10.25 18.49 -11.78
CA ASP A 113 -10.52 19.92 -11.52
C ASP A 113 -9.53 20.54 -10.52
N HIS A 114 -8.62 19.75 -9.96
CA HIS A 114 -7.69 20.16 -8.90
C HIS A 114 -6.26 19.70 -9.19
N GLU A 115 -5.26 20.43 -8.68
CA GLU A 115 -3.86 20.02 -8.81
C GLU A 115 -3.52 18.85 -7.88
N ILE A 116 -4.13 18.86 -6.69
CA ILE A 116 -3.84 17.93 -5.60
C ILE A 116 -5.16 17.55 -4.93
N VAL A 117 -5.34 16.25 -4.68
CA VAL A 117 -6.47 15.72 -3.92
C VAL A 117 -5.92 14.86 -2.79
N LEU A 118 -6.30 15.18 -1.56
CA LEU A 118 -5.98 14.39 -0.38
C LEU A 118 -7.18 13.54 0.00
N GLY A 119 -6.95 12.28 0.34
CA GLY A 119 -7.94 11.41 0.94
C GLY A 119 -7.58 11.05 2.36
N ARG A 120 -8.52 11.27 3.28
CA ARG A 120 -8.33 10.99 4.70
C ARG A 120 -8.92 9.62 5.03
N CYS A 121 -8.12 8.69 5.55
CA CYS A 121 -8.67 7.40 5.96
C CYS A 121 -9.53 7.56 7.24
N ALA A 122 -10.76 7.05 7.20
CA ALA A 122 -11.66 7.09 8.36
C ALA A 122 -11.19 6.15 9.49
N GLN A 123 -10.54 5.03 9.14
CA GLN A 123 -10.02 4.00 10.05
C GLN A 123 -8.52 3.80 9.82
N ALA A 124 -7.68 3.94 10.85
CA ALA A 124 -6.39 3.26 10.84
C ALA A 124 -6.69 1.75 10.81
N ALA A 125 -6.04 0.98 9.93
CA ALA A 125 -6.23 -0.47 9.92
C ALA A 125 -6.00 -0.99 11.36
N PRO A 126 -6.88 -1.86 11.90
CA PRO A 126 -6.63 -2.45 13.20
C PRO A 126 -5.41 -3.38 13.08
N TRP A 127 -4.24 -2.88 13.44
CA TRP A 127 -3.00 -3.63 13.49
C TRP A 127 -3.13 -4.80 14.47
N ARG A 128 -2.68 -6.00 14.06
CA ARG A 128 -2.30 -7.09 14.96
C ARG A 128 -0.82 -7.47 14.74
N TRP A 129 -0.01 -7.03 15.72
CA TRP A 129 1.25 -7.57 16.27
C TRP A 129 2.62 -7.11 15.74
N ASN A 130 3.33 -6.34 16.60
CA ASN A 130 4.80 -6.34 16.83
C ASN A 130 5.25 -5.49 18.06
N GLY A 131 4.41 -5.34 19.09
CA GLY A 131 4.87 -4.92 20.44
C GLY A 131 5.41 -3.49 20.60
N ARG A 132 5.27 -2.59 19.61
CA ARG A 132 5.67 -1.18 19.73
C ARG A 132 4.45 -0.27 19.87
N TRP A 133 4.33 0.42 20.99
CA TRP A 133 3.39 1.52 21.15
C TRP A 133 3.93 2.73 20.37
N GLN A 134 3.29 3.09 19.26
CA GLN A 134 3.44 4.42 18.65
C GLN A 134 2.20 5.28 19.00
N SER A 135 2.46 6.54 19.33
CA SER A 135 1.55 7.40 20.08
C SER A 135 0.34 7.93 19.29
N LYS A 136 -0.83 7.90 19.94
CA LYS A 136 -1.94 8.90 19.89
C LYS A 136 -2.36 9.47 18.51
N SER A 137 -3.37 8.84 17.93
CA SER A 137 -4.72 9.40 17.64
C SER A 137 -4.97 10.63 16.76
N GLU A 138 -4.03 11.22 16.00
CA GLU A 138 -4.39 12.33 15.08
C GLU A 138 -3.94 12.15 13.62
N ASP A 139 -2.88 11.40 13.35
CA ASP A 139 -2.43 11.07 12.00
C ASP A 139 -3.01 9.71 11.59
N ARG A 140 -4.32 9.67 11.38
CA ARG A 140 -4.92 8.57 10.62
C ARG A 140 -4.35 8.72 9.22
N GLY A 141 -3.49 7.79 8.82
CA GLY A 141 -2.83 7.84 7.52
C GLY A 141 -3.82 8.04 6.36
N GLY A 142 -3.30 8.26 5.18
CA GLY A 142 -4.17 8.51 4.04
C GLY A 142 -3.45 8.35 2.74
N PHE A 143 -4.00 9.01 1.73
CA PHE A 143 -3.51 8.89 0.38
C PHE A 143 -3.59 10.24 -0.30
N CYS A 144 -2.73 10.46 -1.27
CA CYS A 144 -2.78 11.64 -2.10
C CYS A 144 -2.73 11.27 -3.57
N MET A 145 -3.48 12.01 -4.36
CA MET A 145 -3.43 11.98 -5.80
C MET A 145 -3.10 13.39 -6.27
N PHE A 146 -2.12 13.54 -7.16
CA PHE A 146 -1.66 14.86 -7.58
C PHE A 146 -1.09 14.82 -9.00
N HIS A 147 -1.19 15.94 -9.71
CA HIS A 147 -0.52 16.06 -11.00
C HIS A 147 0.99 16.11 -10.81
N ARG A 148 1.74 15.43 -11.69
CA ARG A 148 3.21 15.42 -11.66
C ARG A 148 3.83 16.81 -11.59
N ARG A 149 3.24 17.79 -12.29
CA ARG A 149 3.69 19.20 -12.27
C ARG A 149 3.64 19.85 -10.88
N ALA A 150 2.78 19.37 -9.99
CA ALA A 150 2.66 19.88 -8.63
C ALA A 150 3.76 19.35 -7.70
N PHE A 151 4.47 18.27 -8.10
CA PHE A 151 5.43 17.56 -7.25
C PHE A 151 6.49 18.48 -6.64
N GLU A 152 7.15 19.31 -7.43
CA GLU A 152 8.25 20.13 -6.91
C GLU A 152 7.78 21.14 -5.85
N SER A 153 6.53 21.62 -5.96
CA SER A 153 5.94 22.53 -4.98
C SER A 153 5.62 21.85 -3.65
N ILE A 154 5.37 20.53 -3.66
CA ILE A 154 4.92 19.79 -2.47
C ILE A 154 5.94 18.82 -1.91
N ARG A 155 7.01 18.51 -2.66
CA ARG A 155 8.00 17.47 -2.37
C ARG A 155 8.43 17.46 -0.90
N ASN A 156 8.86 18.61 -0.38
CA ASN A 156 9.38 18.71 0.99
C ASN A 156 8.33 18.47 2.10
N HIS A 157 7.05 18.39 1.75
CA HIS A 157 5.94 18.17 2.67
C HIS A 157 5.30 16.79 2.49
N MET A 158 5.79 15.96 1.55
CA MET A 158 5.22 14.63 1.26
C MET A 158 5.69 13.53 2.21
N ALA A 159 6.60 13.83 3.15
CA ALA A 159 7.05 12.87 4.14
C ALA A 159 5.90 12.40 5.06
N ARG A 160 4.97 13.30 5.38
CA ARG A 160 3.75 13.01 6.14
C ARG A 160 2.56 13.73 5.54
N LEU A 161 1.41 13.07 5.47
CA LEU A 161 0.20 13.64 4.87
C LEU A 161 -0.31 14.87 5.65
N LEU A 162 -0.18 14.88 6.97
CA LEU A 162 -0.53 16.03 7.81
C LEU A 162 0.34 17.26 7.51
N GLU A 163 1.64 17.06 7.30
CA GLU A 163 2.57 18.14 6.93
C GLU A 163 2.19 18.72 5.57
N LEU A 164 1.88 17.85 4.59
CA LEU A 164 1.36 18.26 3.29
C LEU A 164 0.07 19.08 3.43
N ARG A 165 -0.89 18.60 4.22
CA ARG A 165 -2.17 19.31 4.42
C ARG A 165 -1.96 20.69 5.02
N ASN A 166 -1.13 20.80 6.05
CA ASN A 166 -0.86 22.08 6.70
C ASN A 166 -0.17 23.05 5.73
N PHE A 167 0.76 22.55 4.91
CA PHE A 167 1.38 23.33 3.85
C PHE A 167 0.36 23.81 2.81
N LEU A 168 -0.52 22.92 2.33
CA LEU A 168 -1.55 23.26 1.36
C LEU A 168 -2.58 24.25 1.90
N ALA A 169 -2.93 24.16 3.19
CA ALA A 169 -3.81 25.13 3.83
C ALA A 169 -3.17 26.52 3.96
N ALA A 170 -1.85 26.58 4.14
CA ALA A 170 -1.10 27.82 4.24
C ALA A 170 -0.80 28.48 2.88
N ASN A 171 -0.87 27.73 1.79
CA ASN A 171 -0.50 28.17 0.44
C ASN A 171 -1.70 28.22 -0.50
N ARG A 172 -1.65 29.08 -1.52
CA ARG A 172 -2.76 29.27 -2.49
C ARG A 172 -2.80 28.21 -3.60
N LEU A 173 -2.41 26.97 -3.30
CA LEU A 173 -2.51 25.88 -4.28
C LEU A 173 -3.97 25.42 -4.42
N GLN A 174 -4.37 24.99 -5.61
CA GLN A 174 -5.71 24.43 -5.84
C GLN A 174 -5.72 22.98 -5.38
N TRP A 175 -6.28 22.71 -4.20
CA TRP A 175 -6.38 21.38 -3.64
C TRP A 175 -7.79 21.07 -3.11
N HIS A 176 -8.10 19.78 -3.00
CA HIS A 176 -9.36 19.30 -2.44
C HIS A 176 -9.12 18.18 -1.42
N GLU A 177 -9.91 18.15 -0.35
CA GLU A 177 -9.89 17.04 0.61
C GLU A 177 -11.16 16.20 0.45
N VAL A 178 -10.97 14.90 0.27
CA VAL A 178 -12.04 13.92 0.22
C VAL A 178 -12.10 13.20 1.56
N GLU A 179 -13.21 13.37 2.27
CA GLU A 179 -13.52 12.53 3.41
C GLU A 179 -13.99 11.15 2.93
N VAL A 180 -13.22 10.12 3.27
CA VAL A 180 -13.52 8.72 2.97
C VAL A 180 -14.71 8.28 3.80
N ARG A 181 -15.78 7.85 3.15
CA ARG A 181 -16.97 7.40 3.85
C ARG A 181 -16.77 5.95 4.29
N ASP A 182 -16.90 5.71 5.58
CA ASP A 182 -16.87 4.37 6.17
C ASP A 182 -18.01 3.52 5.57
N ARG A 183 -17.66 2.61 4.64
CA ARG A 183 -18.54 1.48 4.31
C ARG A 183 -18.45 0.47 5.43
N THR A 184 -19.13 0.79 6.52
CA THR A 184 -19.75 -0.08 7.51
C THR A 184 -19.63 -1.58 7.20
N VAL A 185 -19.17 -2.32 8.20
CA VAL A 185 -19.79 -3.59 8.64
C VAL A 185 -21.24 -3.65 8.19
N LYS A 186 -21.54 -4.42 7.14
CA LYS A 186 -22.86 -5.02 7.00
C LYS A 186 -22.98 -5.97 8.18
N ARG A 187 -23.62 -5.55 9.28
CA ARG A 187 -24.13 -6.51 10.26
C ARG A 187 -25.11 -7.39 9.51
N PRO A 188 -24.89 -8.70 9.35
CA PRO A 188 -25.97 -9.56 8.90
C PRO A 188 -27.07 -9.46 9.95
N GLN A 189 -28.21 -8.90 9.57
CA GLN A 189 -29.42 -8.99 10.35
C GLN A 189 -29.80 -10.49 10.39
N GLY A 190 -29.63 -11.09 11.56
CA GLY A 190 -30.26 -12.35 11.91
C GLY A 190 -29.58 -13.61 11.36
N LEU A 191 -28.45 -14.02 11.95
CA LEU A 191 -28.17 -15.44 12.11
C LEU A 191 -27.83 -15.74 13.58
N ARG A 192 -28.54 -16.72 14.12
CA ARG A 192 -28.49 -17.19 15.51
C ARG A 192 -27.10 -17.69 15.88
N LYS A 193 -26.78 -17.53 17.17
CA LYS A 193 -25.56 -18.03 17.83
C LYS A 193 -25.42 -19.56 17.67
N SER A 194 -24.32 -19.97 17.04
CA SER A 194 -23.57 -21.22 17.27
C SER A 194 -22.27 -21.01 16.51
N GLY A 195 -21.10 -20.84 17.10
CA GLY A 195 -20.39 -21.78 17.98
C GLY A 195 -19.02 -22.02 17.34
N GLN A 196 -17.95 -21.77 18.10
CA GLN A 196 -16.53 -22.07 17.80
C GLN A 196 -15.79 -21.18 16.78
N ALA A 197 -15.02 -20.25 17.34
CA ALA A 197 -13.87 -19.64 16.68
C ALA A 197 -12.68 -20.60 16.77
N VAL A 198 -12.12 -20.99 15.63
CA VAL A 198 -10.85 -21.73 15.55
C VAL A 198 -9.75 -20.69 15.35
N ALA A 199 -8.95 -20.46 16.40
CA ALA A 199 -7.78 -19.60 16.35
C ALA A 199 -6.64 -20.35 15.65
N ALA A 200 -6.14 -19.82 14.53
CA ALA A 200 -4.90 -20.28 13.93
C ALA A 200 -3.74 -19.43 14.46
N GLU A 201 -3.03 -19.95 15.45
CA GLU A 201 -1.82 -19.36 16.00
C GLU A 201 -0.64 -19.55 15.03
N CYS A 202 0.06 -18.47 14.72
CA CYS A 202 1.38 -18.52 14.09
C CYS A 202 2.41 -18.50 15.22
N THR A 203 2.73 -19.68 15.77
CA THR A 203 3.65 -19.81 16.91
C THR A 203 5.09 -19.91 16.40
N GLN A 204 5.89 -18.89 16.72
CA GLN A 204 7.35 -18.95 16.63
C GLN A 204 7.87 -19.89 17.73
N THR A 205 8.69 -20.88 17.38
CA THR A 205 9.46 -21.64 18.37
C THR A 205 10.95 -21.46 18.11
N THR A 206 11.58 -20.69 18.98
CA THR A 206 13.03 -20.67 19.18
C THR A 206 13.36 -21.66 20.29
N GLN A 207 14.13 -22.72 20.02
CA GLN A 207 15.00 -23.33 21.04
C GLN A 207 16.30 -23.87 20.44
N VAL A 208 17.38 -23.61 21.18
CA VAL A 208 18.78 -24.00 20.96
C VAL A 208 19.01 -25.40 21.51
N GLY A 209 19.74 -26.28 20.80
CA GLY A 209 20.36 -27.47 21.42
C GLY A 209 20.57 -28.71 20.53
N SER A 210 21.81 -28.86 20.05
CA SER A 210 22.61 -30.09 19.83
C SER A 210 22.16 -31.26 18.92
N ALA A 211 23.13 -31.65 18.08
CA ALA A 211 23.37 -32.95 17.41
C ALA A 211 22.67 -33.23 16.06
N ALA A 212 23.49 -33.32 15.01
CA ALA A 212 23.14 -33.88 13.69
C ALA A 212 22.99 -35.41 13.76
N PRO A 213 22.17 -36.03 12.89
CA PRO A 213 22.68 -36.42 11.57
C PRO A 213 21.72 -36.12 10.40
N GLU A 214 22.27 -36.31 9.19
CA GLU A 214 21.80 -35.88 7.88
C GLU A 214 20.46 -36.45 7.38
N SER A 215 19.95 -35.77 6.35
CA SER A 215 18.89 -36.14 5.40
C SER A 215 17.45 -35.70 5.72
N ASN A 216 17.20 -34.40 5.64
CA ASN A 216 15.87 -33.93 5.22
C ASN A 216 15.99 -32.57 4.55
N ARG A 217 15.81 -32.53 3.21
CA ARG A 217 15.65 -31.26 2.48
C ARG A 217 14.41 -30.58 3.06
N LEU A 218 14.61 -29.57 3.89
CA LEU A 218 13.58 -28.67 4.38
C LEU A 218 12.79 -28.14 3.18
N ARG A 219 11.56 -28.65 3.01
CA ARG A 219 10.57 -28.10 2.10
C ARG A 219 10.37 -26.63 2.48
N ARG A 220 10.80 -25.72 1.61
CA ARG A 220 10.50 -24.29 1.72
C ARG A 220 8.97 -24.11 1.80
N PRO A 221 8.44 -23.23 2.67
CA PRO A 221 7.02 -22.95 2.71
C PRO A 221 6.57 -22.41 1.34
N ASN A 222 5.72 -23.17 0.65
CA ASN A 222 5.23 -22.79 -0.67
C ASN A 222 4.06 -21.80 -0.49
N TYR A 223 4.37 -20.51 -0.47
CA TYR A 223 3.38 -19.43 -0.38
C TYR A 223 2.31 -19.53 -1.50
N LEU A 224 2.64 -20.16 -2.64
CA LEU A 224 1.77 -20.33 -3.79
C LEU A 224 0.56 -21.25 -3.53
N GLU A 225 0.66 -22.22 -2.61
CA GLU A 225 -0.47 -23.12 -2.31
C GLU A 225 -1.58 -22.39 -1.53
N ARG A 226 -1.22 -21.45 -0.64
CA ARG A 226 -2.20 -20.65 0.11
C ARG A 226 -2.90 -19.62 -0.78
N ILE A 227 -2.23 -19.13 -1.82
CA ILE A 227 -2.79 -18.18 -2.78
C ILE A 227 -3.73 -18.90 -3.77
N ARG A 228 -3.39 -20.13 -4.21
CA ARG A 228 -4.28 -20.93 -5.08
C ARG A 228 -5.63 -21.25 -4.44
N GLN A 229 -5.67 -21.51 -3.13
CA GLN A 229 -6.91 -21.76 -2.40
C GLN A 229 -7.82 -20.53 -2.29
N PHE A 230 -7.30 -19.32 -2.48
CA PHE A 230 -8.10 -18.10 -2.51
C PHE A 230 -8.64 -17.76 -3.91
N ALA A 231 -7.96 -18.21 -4.97
CA ALA A 231 -8.34 -17.93 -6.36
C ALA A 231 -9.32 -18.96 -6.96
N VAL A 232 -9.42 -20.15 -6.37
CA VAL A 232 -10.39 -21.18 -6.78
C VAL A 232 -11.35 -21.38 -5.62
N GLY A 233 -12.48 -20.69 -5.65
CA GLY A 233 -13.54 -20.90 -4.67
C GLY A 233 -14.09 -22.32 -4.75
N GLU A 234 -13.94 -23.06 -3.65
CA GLU A 234 -14.85 -24.13 -3.23
C GLU A 234 -15.66 -23.66 -2.01
#